data_AF-A0A2K8Z3P0-F1
#
_entry.id   AF-A0A2K8Z3P0-F1
#
_cell.length_a   1.000
_cell.length_b   1.000
_cell.length_c   1.000
_cell.angle_alpha   90.00
_cell.angle_beta   90.00
_cell.angle_gamma   90.00
#
_symmetry.space_group_name_H-M   'P 1'
#
loop_
_entity.id
_entity.type
_entity.pdbx_description
1 polymer ?
#
loop_
_entity_poly.entity_id
_entity_poly.type
_entity_poly.pdbx_seq_one_letter_code
_entity_poly.pdbx_strand_id
1 'polypeptide(L)' 'MAAEKKAFVLRIQPETLKELERWAQEEFRSVNGQIEYLLNDALQKRRKRTPNSADDEATK' A
#
# COMPACT_ATOMS: atom_id res chain seq x y z
N MET A 1 -16.96 -10.23 3.00
CA MET A 1 -17.37 -8.86 3.38
C MET A 1 -16.27 -7.92 2.92
N ALA A 2 -16.59 -6.80 2.27
CA ALA A 2 -15.57 -5.86 1.83
C ALA A 2 -14.82 -5.33 3.06
N ALA A 3 -13.49 -5.45 3.06
CA ALA A 3 -12.66 -4.92 4.14
C ALA A 3 -12.94 -3.41 4.29
N GLU A 4 -13.25 -2.98 5.51
CA GLU A 4 -13.56 -1.59 5.80
C GLU A 4 -12.33 -0.72 5.53
N LYS A 5 -12.41 0.16 4.53
CA LYS A 5 -11.32 1.07 4.16
C LYS A 5 -11.43 2.34 4.98
N LYS A 6 -10.43 2.62 5.82
CA LYS A 6 -10.34 3.86 6.59
C LYS A 6 -9.69 4.96 5.76
N ALA A 7 -10.41 6.07 5.55
CA ALA A 7 -9.83 7.26 4.93
C ALA A 7 -8.81 7.92 5.87
N PHE A 8 -7.67 8.33 5.33
CA PHE A 8 -6.65 9.09 6.05
C PHE A 8 -6.08 10.20 5.17
N VAL A 9 -5.66 11.30 5.79
CA VAL A 9 -5.03 12.41 5.08
C VAL A 9 -3.54 12.13 4.97
N LEU A 10 -3.03 12.06 3.73
CA LEU A 10 -1.61 11.91 3.45
C LEU A 10 -0.99 13.27 3.10
N ARG A 11 0.10 13.63 3.79
CA ARG A 11 0.93 14.76 3.39
C ARG A 11 2.04 14.25 2.48
N ILE A 12 2.06 14.71 1.23
CA ILE A 12 3.00 14.28 0.20
C ILE A 12 3.51 15.50 -0.56
N GLN A 13 4.75 15.43 -1.05
CA GLN A 13 5.29 16.48 -1.92
C GLN A 13 4.57 16.46 -3.27
N PRO A 14 4.26 17.63 -3.87
CA PRO A 14 3.51 17.70 -5.13
C PRO A 14 4.16 16.93 -6.27
N GLU A 15 5.49 16.97 -6.37
CA GLU A 15 6.22 16.27 -7.44
C GLU A 15 6.12 14.75 -7.30
N THR A 16 6.19 14.22 -6.08
CA THR A 16 5.97 12.79 -5.83
C THR A 16 4.54 12.37 -6.19
N LEU A 17 3.54 13.22 -5.93
CA LEU A 17 2.15 12.92 -6.32
C LEU A 17 2.00 12.86 -7.84
N LYS A 18 2.60 13.79 -8.59
CA LYS A 18 2.56 13.78 -10.07
C LYS A 18 3.20 12.51 -10.65
N GLU A 19 4.35 12.10 -10.12
CA GLU A 19 5.00 10.86 -10.55
C GLU A 19 4.11 9.65 -10.29
N LEU A 20 3.44 9.62 -9.13
CA LEU A 20 2.54 8.56 -8.76
C LEU A 20 1.26 8.52 -9.62
N GLU A 21 0.72 9.69 -9.97
CA GLU A 21 -0.42 9.83 -10.89
C GLU A 21 -0.08 9.28 -12.28
N ARG A 22 1.09 9.66 -12.81
CA ARG A 22 1.58 9.14 -14.09
C ARG A 22 1.74 7.62 -14.06
N TRP A 23 2.37 7.09 -13.01
CA TRP A 23 2.53 5.63 -12.87
C TRP A 23 1.18 4.91 -12.77
N ALA A 24 0.23 5.45 -11.99
CA ALA A 24 -1.11 4.89 -11.89
C ALA A 24 -1.81 4.86 -13.27
N GLN A 25 -1.66 5.91 -14.08
CA GLN A 25 -2.21 5.96 -15.44
C GLN A 25 -1.58 4.92 -16.36
N GLU A 26 -0.25 4.74 -16.32
CA GLU A 26 0.47 3.74 -17.11
C GLU A 26 0.02 2.31 -16.79
N GLU A 27 -0.40 2.04 -15.56
CA GLU A 27 -0.94 0.74 -15.13
C GLU A 27 -2.48 0.63 -15.19
N PHE A 28 -3.18 1.63 -15.75
CA PHE A 28 -4.65 1.70 -15.78
C PHE A 28 -5.30 1.55 -14.39
N ARG A 29 -4.69 2.16 -13.37
CA ARG A 29 -5.16 2.19 -11.97
C ARG A 29 -5.56 3.60 -11.55
N SER A 30 -6.37 3.70 -10.49
CA SER A 30 -6.54 4.97 -9.77
C SER A 30 -5.32 5.25 -8.89
N VAL A 31 -5.08 6.53 -8.57
CA VAL A 31 -4.00 6.94 -7.65
C VAL A 31 -4.11 6.23 -6.31
N ASN A 32 -5.31 6.14 -5.74
CA ASN A 32 -5.54 5.41 -4.49
C ASN A 32 -5.25 3.91 -4.63
N GLY A 33 -5.61 3.30 -5.76
CA GLY A 33 -5.30 1.90 -6.04
C GLY A 33 -3.79 1.65 -6.18
N GLN A 34 -3.06 2.61 -6.77
CA GLN A 34 -1.61 2.55 -6.86
C GLN A 34 -0.94 2.69 -5.49
N ILE A 35 -1.40 3.63 -4.65
CA ILE A 35 -0.94 3.78 -3.26
C ILE A 35 -1.16 2.47 -2.48
N GLU A 36 -2.36 1.88 -2.58
CA GLU A 36 -2.69 0.63 -1.89
C GLU A 36 -1.78 -0.52 -2.32
N TYR A 37 -1.52 -0.66 -3.62
CA TYR A 37 -0.61 -1.66 -4.17
C TYR A 37 0.81 -1.49 -3.63
N LEU A 38 1.36 -0.28 -3.68
CA LEU A 38 2.73 0.01 -3.23
C LEU A 38 2.90 -0.22 -1.74
N LEU A 39 1.92 0.19 -0.93
CA LEU A 39 1.95 -0.04 0.52
C LEU A 39 1.90 -1.53 0.84
N ASN A 40 1.04 -2.29 0.17
CA ASN A 40 0.96 -3.74 0.38
C ASN A 40 2.26 -4.45 -0.04
N ASP A 41 2.80 -4.13 -1.22
CA ASP A 41 4.08 -4.68 -1.69
C ASP A 41 5.24 -4.34 -0.74
N ALA A 42 5.33 -3.08 -0.28
CA ALA A 42 6.34 -2.66 0.69
C ALA A 42 6.22 -3.41 2.03
N LEU A 43 5.00 -3.59 2.56
CA LEU A 43 4.74 -4.35 3.78
C LEU A 43 5.09 -5.84 3.60
N GLN A 44 4.74 -6.45 2.48
CA GLN A 44 5.11 -7.83 2.17
C GLN A 44 6.63 -8.00 2.08
N LYS A 45 7.32 -7.09 1.37
CA LYS A 45 8.79 -7.08 1.26
C LYS A 45 9.44 -6.91 2.63
N ARG A 46 8.91 -6.04 3.49
CA ARG A 46 9.40 -5.86 4.87
C ARG A 46 9.24 -7.15 5.68
N ARG A 47 8.06 -7.77 5.67
CA ARG A 47 7.78 -9.02 6.39
C ARG A 47 8.73 -10.15 5.96
N LYS A 48 8.99 -10.26 4.65
CA LYS A 48 9.93 -11.26 4.10
C LYS A 48 11.39 -11.02 4.49
N ARG A 49 11.79 -9.78 4.78
CA ARG A 49 13.16 -9.41 5.17
C ARG A 49 13.45 -9.61 6.66
N THR A 50 12.43 -9.55 7.51
CA THR A 50 12.53 -10.01 8.91
C THR A 50 12.37 -11.52 8.93
N PRO A 51 13.44 -12.31 9.18
CA PRO A 51 13.27 -13.74 9.39
C PRO A 51 12.39 -13.92 10.63
N ASN A 52 11.30 -14.67 10.43
CA ASN A 52 10.32 -15.13 11.39
C ASN A 52 10.64 -14.81 12.87
N SER A 53 9.88 -13.91 13.47
CA SER A 53 9.72 -13.85 14.91
C SER A 53 8.25 -13.64 15.20
N ALA A 54 7.57 -14.78 15.31
CA ALA A 54 6.31 -15.04 16.02
C ALA A 54 5.00 -14.43 15.49
N ASP A 55 3.94 -15.23 15.68
CA ASP A 55 2.49 -14.98 15.61
C ASP A 55 1.86 -15.14 14.21
N ASP A 56 1.21 -16.25 13.82
CA ASP A 56 0.60 -17.38 14.53
C ASP A 56 -0.21 -17.03 15.78
N GLU A 57 -1.05 -15.99 15.70
CA GLU A 57 -2.30 -15.93 16.48
C GLU A 57 -3.25 -14.87 15.91
N ALA A 58 -4.25 -15.29 15.14
CA ALA A 58 -5.61 -14.72 15.07
C ALA A 58 -6.40 -15.38 13.93
N THR A 59 -6.55 -16.70 13.99
CA THR A 59 -7.80 -17.33 13.56
C THR A 59 -8.57 -17.66 14.83
N LYS A 60 -9.46 -16.76 15.24
CA LYS A 60 -10.61 -17.11 16.07
C LYS A 60 -11.75 -16.16 15.77
#